data_AF-A0A9D7FZ22-F1
#
_entry.id   AF-A0A9D7FZ22-F1
#
_cell.length_a   1.000
_cell.length_b   1.000
_cell.length_c   1.000
_cell.angle_alpha   90.00
_cell.angle_beta   90.00
_cell.angle_gamma   90.00
#
_symmetry.space_group_name_H-M   'P 1'
#
loop_
_entity.id
_entity.type
_entity.pdbx_description
1 polymer ?
#
loop_
_entity_poly.entity_id
_entity_poly.type
_entity_poly.pdbx_seq_one_letter_code
_entity_poly.pdbx_strand_id
1 'polypeptide(L)'
;MKITPRIRRLLQWLLLCIGIGVGPAQAQERAQQHLIDQAGSLVWDMIEVKTDFDHRRYDRDMTPEKVQQHAHKVARQLARSRDALARLHSEFPAGNAFAEDLAAFLKRWPDESAFYDSLFATDVKYTDNLGSQLYGLGSQAHDTRSKWKTPFPFFRP
;
A
#
# COMPACT_ATOMS: atom_id res chain seq x y z
N MET A 1 -33.88 -53.23 -22.37
CA MET A 1 -32.43 -52.92 -22.30
C MET A 1 -32.00 -52.89 -20.85
N LYS A 2 -31.21 -53.89 -20.41
CA LYS A 2 -30.71 -53.99 -19.03
C LYS A 2 -29.37 -53.27 -18.97
N ILE A 3 -29.30 -52.17 -18.24
CA ILE A 3 -28.05 -51.42 -18.02
C ILE A 3 -27.23 -52.18 -16.99
N THR A 4 -26.04 -52.62 -17.40
CA THR A 4 -25.12 -53.45 -16.63
C THR A 4 -24.50 -52.65 -15.47
N PRO A 5 -24.35 -53.21 -14.25
CA PRO A 5 -23.92 -52.49 -13.03
C PRO A 5 -22.49 -51.91 -13.08
N ARG A 6 -21.70 -52.23 -14.12
CA ARG A 6 -20.33 -51.74 -14.30
C ARG A 6 -20.26 -50.28 -14.75
N ILE A 7 -21.30 -49.76 -15.42
CA ILE A 7 -21.36 -48.38 -15.92
C ILE A 7 -21.70 -47.39 -14.79
N ARG A 8 -22.42 -47.84 -13.75
CA ARG A 8 -22.78 -47.00 -12.59
C ARG A 8 -21.56 -46.56 -11.77
N ARG A 9 -20.52 -47.40 -11.68
CA ARG A 9 -19.30 -47.07 -10.92
C ARG A 9 -18.42 -46.06 -11.65
N LEU A 10 -18.39 -46.06 -12.98
CA LEU A 10 -17.59 -45.09 -13.75
C LEU A 10 -18.16 -43.66 -13.68
N LEU A 11 -19.48 -43.48 -13.64
CA LEU A 11 -20.08 -42.15 -13.42
C LEU A 11 -19.91 -41.64 -11.98
N GLN A 12 -19.81 -42.53 -11.00
CA GLN A 12 -19.64 -42.14 -9.60
C GLN A 12 -18.20 -41.67 -9.28
N TRP A 13 -17.20 -42.14 -10.04
CA TRP A 13 -15.83 -41.64 -9.96
C TRP A 13 -15.59 -40.35 -10.78
N LEU A 14 -16.36 -40.12 -11.85
CA LEU A 14 -16.25 -38.87 -12.62
C LEU A 14 -16.82 -37.65 -11.89
N LEU A 15 -17.76 -37.85 -10.95
CA LEU A 15 -18.29 -36.78 -10.09
C LEU A 15 -17.43 -36.52 -8.83
N LEU A 16 -16.44 -37.37 -8.55
CA LEU A 16 -15.55 -37.24 -7.38
C LEU A 16 -14.22 -36.52 -7.70
N CYS A 17 -14.06 -36.00 -8.91
CA CYS A 17 -12.93 -35.11 -9.29
C CYS A 17 -13.28 -33.61 -9.17
N ILE A 18 -14.44 -33.26 -8.61
CA ILE A 18 -14.76 -31.90 -8.15
C ILE A 18 -14.12 -31.70 -6.77
N GLY A 19 -12.81 -31.98 -6.67
CA GLY A 19 -12.02 -31.86 -5.46
C GLY A 19 -11.29 -30.53 -5.46
N ILE A 20 -11.84 -29.55 -4.75
CA ILE A 20 -11.14 -28.38 -4.19
C ILE A 20 -10.17 -27.68 -5.18
N GLY A 21 -10.68 -27.31 -6.35
CA GLY A 21 -10.01 -26.29 -7.15
C GLY A 21 -10.24 -24.95 -6.47
N VAL A 22 -9.20 -24.34 -5.91
CA VAL A 22 -9.20 -22.88 -5.74
C VAL A 22 -9.46 -22.32 -7.13
N GLY A 23 -10.67 -21.81 -7.37
CA GLY A 23 -11.05 -21.36 -8.70
C GLY A 23 -10.12 -20.24 -9.17
N PRO A 24 -9.91 -20.06 -10.49
CA PRO A 24 -9.08 -18.98 -11.01
C PRO A 24 -9.49 -17.60 -10.50
N ALA A 25 -10.79 -17.41 -10.21
CA ALA A 25 -11.31 -16.20 -9.56
C ALA A 25 -10.76 -15.97 -8.15
N GLN A 26 -10.69 -17.02 -7.32
CA GLN A 26 -10.14 -16.92 -5.95
C GLN A 26 -8.62 -16.71 -5.95
N ALA A 27 -7.91 -17.31 -6.91
CA ALA A 27 -6.48 -17.08 -7.06
C ALA A 27 -6.18 -15.62 -7.46
N GLN A 28 -6.98 -15.06 -8.35
CA GLN A 28 -6.86 -13.67 -8.79
C GLN A 28 -7.21 -12.68 -7.69
N GLU A 29 -8.28 -12.93 -6.92
CA GLU A 29 -8.65 -12.11 -5.77
C GLU A 29 -7.56 -12.10 -4.70
N ARG A 30 -6.94 -13.26 -4.40
CA ARG A 30 -5.80 -13.35 -3.47
C ARG A 30 -4.56 -12.62 -3.97
N ALA A 31 -4.25 -12.73 -5.27
CA ALA A 31 -3.12 -12.02 -5.86
C ALA A 31 -3.32 -10.50 -5.79
N GLN A 32 -4.53 -10.03 -6.09
CA GLN A 32 -4.89 -8.63 -5.98
C GLN A 32 -4.83 -8.13 -4.53
N GLN A 33 -5.35 -8.90 -3.58
CA GLN A 33 -5.26 -8.55 -2.15
C GLN A 33 -3.80 -8.45 -1.70
N HIS A 34 -2.94 -9.37 -2.14
CA HIS A 34 -1.53 -9.32 -1.82
C HIS A 34 -0.83 -8.06 -2.36
N LEU A 35 -1.19 -7.61 -3.57
CA LEU A 35 -0.69 -6.34 -4.12
C LEU A 35 -1.15 -5.13 -3.28
N ILE A 36 -2.42 -5.12 -2.88
CA ILE A 36 -2.98 -4.08 -2.00
C ILE A 36 -2.24 -4.07 -0.66
N ASP A 37 -1.99 -5.23 -0.06
CA ASP A 37 -1.30 -5.35 1.23
C ASP A 37 0.16 -4.89 1.15
N GLN A 38 0.86 -5.18 0.05
CA GLN A 38 2.22 -4.70 -0.20
C GLN A 38 2.26 -3.18 -0.38
N ALA A 39 1.33 -2.64 -1.17
CA ALA A 39 1.21 -1.20 -1.34
C ALA A 39 0.83 -0.51 -0.02
N GLY A 40 -0.09 -1.09 0.74
CA GLY A 40 -0.48 -0.62 2.07
C GLY A 40 0.70 -0.54 3.03
N SER A 41 1.53 -1.59 3.10
CA SER A 41 2.76 -1.58 3.90
C SER A 41 3.69 -0.41 3.54
N LEU A 42 3.89 -0.13 2.24
CA LEU A 42 4.73 0.99 1.80
C LEU A 42 4.12 2.34 2.16
N VAL A 43 2.80 2.51 1.97
CA VAL A 43 2.08 3.73 2.31
C VAL A 43 2.17 4.00 3.81
N TRP A 44 1.96 2.99 4.65
CA TRP A 44 2.08 3.13 6.11
C TRP A 44 3.52 3.43 6.56
N ASP A 45 4.53 2.84 5.91
CA ASP A 45 5.93 3.24 6.11
C ASP A 45 6.16 4.72 5.77
N MET A 46 5.55 5.23 4.70
CA MET A 46 5.64 6.66 4.33
C MET A 46 4.95 7.56 5.35
N ILE A 47 3.78 7.15 5.88
CA ILE A 47 3.06 7.86 6.94
C ILE A 47 3.97 8.00 8.17
N GLU A 48 4.54 6.90 8.66
CA GLU A 48 5.40 6.93 9.84
C GLU A 48 6.62 7.83 9.65
N VAL A 49 7.27 7.76 8.48
CA VAL A 49 8.44 8.58 8.15
C VAL A 49 8.10 10.07 8.14
N LYS A 50 6.94 10.45 7.57
CA LYS A 50 6.48 11.84 7.57
C LYS A 50 6.13 12.29 8.99
N THR A 51 5.40 11.47 9.75
CA THR A 51 4.99 11.79 11.12
C THR A 51 6.21 11.95 12.04
N ASP A 52 7.23 11.09 11.91
CA ASP A 52 8.48 11.21 12.67
C ASP A 52 9.19 12.54 12.36
N PHE A 53 9.23 12.96 11.09
CA PHE A 53 9.76 14.28 10.71
C PHE A 53 8.96 15.44 11.34
N ASP A 54 7.63 15.40 11.23
CA ASP A 54 6.75 16.45 11.74
C ASP A 54 6.91 16.64 13.27
N HIS A 55 7.16 15.55 13.99
CA HIS A 55 7.46 15.61 15.42
C HIS A 55 8.88 16.11 15.69
N ARG A 56 9.89 15.48 15.09
CA ARG A 56 11.30 15.74 15.40
C ARG A 56 11.74 17.15 15.03
N ARG A 57 11.19 17.75 13.98
CA ARG A 57 11.64 19.08 13.51
C ARG A 57 11.45 20.20 14.54
N TYR A 58 10.69 19.96 15.61
CA TYR A 58 10.47 20.88 16.72
C TYR A 58 11.20 20.50 18.01
N ASP A 59 12.00 19.43 17.98
CA ASP A 59 12.82 19.03 19.13
C ASP A 59 13.85 20.12 19.46
N ARG A 60 14.16 20.28 20.75
CA ARG A 60 15.01 21.37 21.25
C ARG A 60 16.43 21.37 20.66
N ASP A 61 16.94 20.22 20.24
CA ASP A 61 18.29 20.05 19.70
C ASP A 61 18.36 20.13 18.16
N MET A 62 17.22 20.34 17.49
CA MET A 62 17.11 20.45 16.04
C MET A 62 17.28 21.91 15.59
N THR A 63 18.51 22.26 15.18
CA THR A 63 18.80 23.54 14.53
C THR A 63 18.20 23.58 13.12
N PRO A 64 18.01 24.76 12.50
CA PRO A 64 17.51 24.85 11.12
C PRO A 64 18.28 23.99 10.12
N GLU A 65 19.61 23.92 10.25
CA GLU A 65 20.48 23.11 9.39
C GLU A 65 20.24 21.61 9.60
N LYS A 66 20.08 21.17 10.86
CA LYS A 66 19.73 19.78 11.16
C LYS A 66 18.36 19.41 10.64
N VAL A 67 17.39 20.32 10.73
CA VAL A 67 16.04 20.13 10.16
C VAL A 67 16.12 19.97 8.65
N GLN A 68 16.88 20.82 7.94
CA GLN A 68 17.06 20.69 6.49
C GLN A 68 17.75 19.38 6.09
N GLN A 69 18.82 18.99 6.79
CA GLN A 69 19.49 17.71 6.54
C GLN A 69 18.57 16.51 6.80
N HIS A 70 17.77 16.58 7.87
CA HIS A 70 16.78 15.56 8.18
C HIS A 70 15.68 15.50 7.12
N ALA A 71 15.19 16.66 6.65
CA ALA A 71 14.20 16.77 5.58
C ALA A 71 14.71 16.14 4.28
N HIS A 72 15.96 16.38 3.87
CA HIS A 72 16.55 15.70 2.71
C HIS A 72 16.57 14.18 2.87
N LYS A 73 16.93 13.68 4.06
CA LYS A 73 16.92 12.23 4.34
C LYS A 73 15.50 11.66 4.23
N VAL A 74 14.52 12.35 4.80
CA VAL A 74 13.10 11.97 4.79
C VAL A 74 12.54 11.99 3.37
N ALA A 75 12.75 13.07 2.62
CA ALA A 75 12.32 13.22 1.23
C ALA A 75 12.86 12.10 0.34
N ARG A 76 14.16 11.77 0.49
CA ARG A 76 14.78 10.65 -0.23
C ARG A 76 14.15 9.31 0.14
N GLN A 77 13.82 9.09 1.40
CA GLN A 77 13.17 7.87 1.83
C GLN A 77 11.75 7.76 1.26
N LEU A 78 10.98 8.85 1.28
CA LEU A 78 9.65 8.92 0.66
C LEU A 78 9.72 8.66 -0.86
N ALA A 79 10.69 9.25 -1.55
CA ALA A 79 10.90 9.02 -2.99
C ALA A 79 11.19 7.54 -3.31
N ARG A 80 11.99 6.86 -2.49
CA ARG A 80 12.24 5.41 -2.67
C ARG A 80 10.97 4.57 -2.48
N SER A 81 10.17 4.87 -1.47
CA SER A 81 8.88 4.19 -1.26
C SER A 81 7.92 4.47 -2.41
N ARG A 82 7.89 5.70 -2.92
CA ARG A 82 7.15 6.09 -4.11
C ARG A 82 7.57 5.29 -5.35
N ASP A 83 8.86 5.07 -5.56
CA ASP A 83 9.34 4.27 -6.69
C ASP A 83 8.98 2.80 -6.56
N ALA A 84 8.98 2.26 -5.34
CA ALA A 84 8.49 0.91 -5.07
C ALA A 84 6.98 0.81 -5.35
N LEU A 85 6.19 1.80 -4.91
CA LEU A 85 4.77 1.91 -5.22
C LEU A 85 4.50 2.01 -6.73
N ALA A 86 5.32 2.76 -7.47
CA ALA A 86 5.19 2.87 -8.92
C ALA A 86 5.42 1.54 -9.66
N ARG A 87 6.32 0.69 -9.14
CA ARG A 87 6.53 -0.67 -9.67
C ARG A 87 5.31 -1.54 -9.39
N LEU A 88 4.82 -1.55 -8.14
CA LEU A 88 3.62 -2.29 -7.78
C LEU A 88 2.39 -1.84 -8.57
N HIS A 89 2.24 -0.54 -8.80
CA HIS A 89 1.14 0.03 -9.58
C HIS A 89 1.02 -0.62 -10.98
N SER A 90 2.15 -0.97 -11.61
CA SER A 90 2.16 -1.63 -12.93
C SER A 90 1.62 -3.06 -12.93
N GLU A 91 1.48 -3.68 -11.76
CA GLU A 91 1.00 -5.05 -11.58
C GLU A 91 -0.53 -5.11 -11.30
N PHE A 92 -1.16 -3.96 -11.04
CA PHE A 92 -2.60 -3.92 -10.76
C PHE A 92 -3.44 -4.15 -12.03
N PRO A 93 -4.57 -4.87 -11.92
CA PRO A 93 -5.51 -5.00 -13.02
C PRO A 93 -6.18 -3.64 -13.32
N ALA A 94 -6.53 -3.43 -14.59
CA ALA A 94 -7.26 -2.24 -15.01
C ALA A 94 -8.62 -2.12 -14.29
N GLY A 95 -9.03 -0.88 -13.98
CA GLY A 95 -10.30 -0.58 -13.29
C GLY A 95 -10.28 -0.84 -11.78
N ASN A 96 -9.10 -1.08 -11.20
CA ASN A 96 -8.94 -1.14 -9.75
C ASN A 96 -8.94 0.28 -9.15
N ALA A 97 -9.92 0.59 -8.30
CA ALA A 97 -10.07 1.91 -7.68
C ALA A 97 -8.85 2.34 -6.84
N PHE A 98 -8.25 1.43 -6.08
CA PHE A 98 -7.02 1.72 -5.32
C PHE A 98 -5.86 2.06 -6.26
N ALA A 99 -5.73 1.36 -7.39
CA ALA A 99 -4.70 1.65 -8.38
C ALA A 99 -4.89 3.03 -9.01
N GLU A 100 -6.13 3.45 -9.28
CA GLU A 100 -6.43 4.80 -9.79
C GLU A 100 -6.04 5.90 -8.79
N ASP A 101 -6.37 5.73 -7.52
CA ASP A 101 -5.97 6.65 -6.45
C ASP A 101 -4.44 6.67 -6.28
N LEU A 102 -3.80 5.49 -6.36
CA LEU A 102 -2.35 5.38 -6.34
C LEU A 102 -1.70 6.08 -7.54
N ALA A 103 -2.26 5.96 -8.74
CA ALA A 103 -1.78 6.67 -9.93
C ALA A 103 -1.85 8.19 -9.75
N ALA A 104 -2.95 8.69 -9.18
CA ALA A 104 -3.12 10.11 -8.88
C ALA A 104 -2.06 10.60 -7.88
N PHE A 105 -1.81 9.82 -6.82
CA PHE A 105 -0.74 10.09 -5.86
C PHE A 105 0.65 10.12 -6.52
N LEU A 106 1.00 9.11 -7.33
CA LEU A 106 2.30 9.01 -8.01
C LEU A 106 2.54 10.16 -9.00
N LYS A 107 1.46 10.68 -9.61
CA LYS A 107 1.49 11.86 -10.49
C LYS A 107 1.70 13.15 -9.70
N ARG A 108 1.07 13.26 -8.53
CA ARG A 108 1.18 14.45 -7.66
C ARG A 108 2.55 14.54 -6.99
N TRP A 109 3.14 13.42 -6.63
CA TRP A 109 4.44 13.31 -5.96
C TRP A 109 5.45 12.60 -6.87
N PRO A 110 5.98 13.29 -7.89
CA PRO A 110 6.79 12.67 -8.93
C PRO A 110 8.20 12.29 -8.48
N ASP A 111 8.80 13.04 -7.53
CA ASP A 111 10.22 12.92 -7.19
C ASP A 111 10.56 13.39 -5.77
N GLU A 112 11.85 13.27 -5.40
CA GLU A 112 12.41 13.71 -4.10
C GLU A 112 12.19 15.20 -3.83
N SER A 113 12.22 16.06 -4.85
CA SER A 113 12.03 17.51 -4.67
C SER A 113 10.60 17.80 -4.23
N ALA A 114 9.61 17.19 -4.88
CA ALA A 114 8.21 17.35 -4.51
C ALA A 114 7.95 16.92 -3.06
N PHE A 115 8.56 15.81 -2.62
CA PHE A 115 8.48 15.40 -1.21
C PHE A 115 9.16 16.40 -0.29
N TYR A 116 10.36 16.86 -0.61
CA TYR A 116 11.10 17.84 0.19
C TYR A 116 10.30 19.13 0.39
N ASP A 117 9.77 19.70 -0.69
CA ASP A 117 8.98 20.93 -0.64
C ASP A 117 7.72 20.75 0.23
N SER A 118 7.11 19.57 0.17
CA SER A 118 5.92 19.25 0.98
C SER A 118 6.18 19.25 2.49
N LEU A 119 7.40 18.94 2.93
CA LEU A 119 7.76 18.87 4.35
C LEU A 119 7.74 20.26 5.01
N PHE A 120 7.94 21.32 4.21
CA PHE A 120 7.95 22.71 4.68
C PHE A 120 6.71 23.51 4.26
N ALA A 121 5.77 22.89 3.54
CA ALA A 121 4.58 23.57 3.08
C ALA A 121 3.64 23.89 4.26
N THR A 122 3.40 25.18 4.52
CA THR A 122 2.55 25.67 5.63
C THR A 122 1.13 26.01 5.19
N ASP A 123 0.91 26.33 3.91
CA ASP A 123 -0.33 26.92 3.40
C ASP A 123 -1.11 26.02 2.43
N VAL A 124 -0.94 24.70 2.55
CA VAL A 124 -1.62 23.74 1.68
C VAL A 124 -2.95 23.34 2.31
N LYS A 125 -4.04 23.39 1.53
CA LYS A 125 -5.36 22.89 1.96
C LYS A 125 -5.22 21.48 2.52
N TYR A 126 -5.98 21.14 3.56
CA TYR A 126 -5.89 19.85 4.23
C TYR A 126 -5.97 18.66 3.25
N THR A 127 -6.79 18.74 2.20
CA THR A 127 -6.93 17.69 1.17
C THR A 127 -5.74 17.55 0.22
N ASP A 128 -4.94 18.61 0.08
CA ASP A 128 -3.91 18.71 -0.95
C ASP A 128 -2.49 18.47 -0.37
N ASN A 129 -2.41 18.28 0.95
CA ASN A 129 -1.17 18.02 1.65
C ASN A 129 -0.80 16.53 1.58
N LEU A 130 0.50 16.25 1.64
CA LEU A 130 1.04 14.89 1.54
C LEU A 130 0.46 13.94 2.59
N GLY A 131 0.26 14.42 3.83
CA GLY A 131 -0.21 13.60 4.94
C GLY A 131 -1.60 13.04 4.66
N SER A 132 -2.56 13.90 4.29
CA SER A 132 -3.93 13.50 4.01
C SER A 132 -4.04 12.54 2.83
N GLN A 133 -3.23 12.72 1.77
CA GLN A 133 -3.22 11.79 0.64
C GLN A 133 -2.64 10.42 1.04
N LEU A 134 -1.57 10.40 1.85
CA LEU A 134 -1.03 9.15 2.39
C LEU A 134 -2.07 8.44 3.27
N TYR A 135 -2.74 9.14 4.18
CA TYR A 135 -3.81 8.55 5.00
C TYR A 135 -5.01 8.09 4.18
N GLY A 136 -5.36 8.81 3.12
CA GLY A 136 -6.44 8.42 2.19
C GLY A 136 -6.12 7.14 1.39
N LEU A 137 -4.87 6.91 1.04
CA LEU A 137 -4.43 5.63 0.47
C LEU A 137 -4.34 4.54 1.55
N GLY A 138 -3.80 4.90 2.73
CA GLY A 138 -3.61 3.97 3.85
C GLY A 138 -4.92 3.46 4.45
N SER A 139 -6.03 4.19 4.32
CA SER A 139 -7.35 3.72 4.76
C SER A 139 -7.97 2.67 3.83
N GLN A 140 -7.46 2.54 2.60
CA GLN A 140 -7.94 1.57 1.61
C GLN A 140 -7.18 0.24 1.66
N ALA A 141 -6.02 0.20 2.33
CA ALA A 141 -5.14 -0.95 2.38
C ALA A 141 -4.73 -1.26 3.83
N HIS A 142 -4.75 -2.53 4.21
CA HIS A 142 -4.33 -2.93 5.56
C HIS A 142 -2.84 -2.69 5.77
N ASP A 143 -2.47 -2.22 6.96
CA ASP A 143 -1.09 -2.28 7.43
C ASP A 143 -0.74 -3.73 7.79
N THR A 144 -0.08 -4.44 6.89
CA THR A 144 0.36 -5.83 7.11
C THR A 144 1.75 -5.93 7.73
N ARG A 145 2.38 -4.79 8.09
CA ARG A 145 3.70 -4.77 8.71
C ARG A 145 3.64 -5.40 10.10
N SER A 146 4.58 -6.30 10.37
CA SER A 146 4.68 -6.99 11.68
C SER A 146 5.28 -6.12 12.80
N LYS A 147 5.90 -4.98 12.45
CA LYS A 147 6.59 -4.10 13.40
C LYS A 147 6.31 -2.64 13.05
N TRP A 148 5.64 -1.94 13.95
CA TRP A 148 5.59 -0.48 13.93
C TRP A 148 6.97 0.08 14.30
N LYS A 149 7.43 1.11 13.58
CA LYS A 149 8.66 1.82 13.95
C LYS A 149 8.40 2.93 14.98
N THR A 150 7.15 3.38 15.08
CA THR A 150 6.71 4.43 16.00
C THR A 150 5.96 3.84 17.21
N PRO A 151 6.12 4.34 18.44
CA PRO A 151 5.44 3.77 19.61
C PRO A 151 4.03 4.33 19.86
N PHE A 152 3.30 4.80 18.83
CA PHE A 152 2.00 5.46 19.03
C PHE A 152 0.82 4.45 18.92
N PRO A 153 0.03 4.26 19.99
CA PRO A 153 -0.97 3.18 20.08
C PRO A 153 -2.34 3.48 19.45
N PHE A 154 -2.57 4.64 18.83
CA PHE A 154 -3.92 5.10 18.47
C PHE A 154 -4.40 4.75 17.05
N PHE A 155 -3.61 4.05 16.23
CA PHE A 155 -3.94 3.75 14.83
C PHE A 155 -3.85 2.26 14.48
N ARG A 156 -4.43 1.39 15.31
CA ARG A 156 -4.88 0.08 14.83
C ARG A 156 -6.35 0.18 14.41
N PRO A 157 -6.73 -0.28 13.21
CA PRO A 157 -8.10 -0.75 12.94
C PRO A 157 -8.45 -1.96 13.83
#